data_AF-A0AA40U542-F1
#
_entry.id   AF-A0AA40U542-F1
#
_cell.length_a   1.000
_cell.length_b   1.000
_cell.length_c   1.000
_cell.angle_alpha   90.00
_cell.angle_beta   90.00
_cell.angle_gamma   90.00
#
_symmetry.space_group_name_H-M   'P 1'
#
loop_
_entity.id
_entity.type
_entity.pdbx_description
1 polymer ?
#
loop_
_entity_poly.entity_id
_entity_poly.type
_entity_poly.pdbx_seq_one_letter_code
_entity_poly.pdbx_strand_id
1 'polypeptide(L)'
;MFRRTNKSPFEDVQTLYEDESSLRSSYPTYSRSERLDTPPSLFDTPKTAETRPLMHNGQQQETLSPQTSWTPQGAADVDPLLPEEPETTLGEGVTFKGELAFDRLLRIDGTFEGILVSQGKIIVGPKGVVKADIQLQEAIIEGVVEGNITVAGKVELRGEAVVKGDIQATTLCVDEGVRILGYLAISGAKAAPQEEIHL
;
A
#
# COMPACT_ATOMS: atom_id res chain seq x y z
N MET A 1 -39.62 6.63 46.30
CA MET A 1 -38.41 7.48 46.30
C MET A 1 -37.19 6.57 46.25
N PHE A 2 -36.59 6.40 45.07
CA PHE A 2 -35.42 5.53 44.87
C PHE A 2 -34.16 6.40 44.86
N ARG A 3 -33.27 6.23 45.86
CA ARG A 3 -31.95 6.86 45.88
C ARG A 3 -31.05 6.16 44.85
N ARG A 4 -30.71 6.84 43.76
CA ARG A 4 -29.63 6.42 42.86
C ARG A 4 -28.31 6.56 43.61
N THR A 5 -27.65 5.45 43.87
CA THR A 5 -26.23 5.44 44.25
C THR A 5 -25.43 5.77 43.00
N ASN A 6 -24.81 6.94 42.99
CA ASN A 6 -23.89 7.36 41.93
C ASN A 6 -22.57 6.60 42.18
N LYS A 7 -22.33 5.52 41.44
CA LYS A 7 -21.03 4.85 41.42
C LYS A 7 -20.62 4.71 39.96
N SER A 8 -19.67 5.55 39.55
CA SER A 8 -18.97 5.44 38.27
C SER A 8 -18.14 4.15 38.27
N PRO A 9 -18.13 3.36 37.18
CA PRO A 9 -17.28 2.16 37.08
C PRO A 9 -15.82 2.48 36.70
N PHE A 10 -15.32 3.70 36.94
CA PHE A 10 -14.06 4.19 36.36
C PHE A 10 -13.07 4.83 37.35
N GLU A 11 -13.21 4.56 38.66
CA GLU A 11 -12.25 5.03 39.68
C GLU A 11 -11.45 3.87 40.30
N ASP A 12 -10.70 3.12 39.47
CA ASP A 12 -9.67 2.20 39.98
C ASP A 12 -8.54 2.00 38.96
N VAL A 13 -8.04 3.09 38.38
CA VAL A 13 -6.81 3.06 37.57
C VAL A 13 -5.91 4.22 37.95
N GLN A 14 -5.33 4.12 39.14
CA GLN A 14 -4.06 4.72 39.58
C GLN A 14 -3.93 4.23 41.02
N THR A 15 -3.02 3.36 41.39
CA THR A 15 -1.60 3.68 41.53
C THR A 15 -0.93 2.41 42.02
N LEU A 16 -0.12 1.70 41.23
CA LEU A 16 0.85 0.73 41.75
C LEU A 16 1.88 0.43 40.65
N TYR A 17 2.78 1.37 40.38
CA TYR A 17 4.03 1.07 39.66
C TYR A 17 5.15 2.00 40.13
N GLU A 18 5.40 1.97 41.44
CA GLU A 18 6.73 2.21 42.00
C GLU A 18 6.88 1.26 43.19
N ASP A 19 7.60 0.16 43.00
CA ASP A 19 8.64 -0.23 43.96
C ASP A 19 9.64 -1.19 43.31
N GLU A 20 10.88 -1.02 43.72
CA GLU A 20 12.08 -1.55 43.11
C GLU A 20 12.26 -3.06 43.25
N SER A 21 13.06 -3.57 42.32
CA SER A 21 14.11 -4.56 42.56
C SER A 21 13.70 -6.01 42.83
N SER A 22 14.39 -6.86 42.07
CA SER A 22 14.57 -8.30 42.30
C SER A 22 13.39 -9.15 41.86
N LEU A 23 13.39 -9.61 40.60
CA LEU A 23 13.20 -11.03 40.27
C LEU A 23 13.61 -11.30 38.81
N ARG A 24 14.43 -12.35 38.65
CA ARG A 24 15.09 -12.82 37.44
C ARG A 24 14.11 -13.18 36.31
N SER A 25 14.46 -12.83 35.07
CA SER A 25 14.29 -13.76 33.93
C SER A 25 15.29 -13.42 32.82
N SER A 26 16.14 -14.39 32.50
CA SER A 26 17.20 -14.29 31.51
C SER A 26 16.64 -14.46 30.10
N TYR A 27 16.65 -13.40 29.29
CA TYR A 27 16.56 -13.51 27.84
C TYR A 27 17.99 -13.51 27.26
N PRO A 28 18.42 -14.55 26.52
CA PRO A 28 19.73 -14.53 25.88
C PRO A 28 19.72 -13.59 24.66
N THR A 29 20.68 -12.68 24.63
CA THR A 29 20.99 -11.78 23.53
C THR A 29 21.66 -12.56 22.39
N TYR A 30 21.08 -12.52 21.19
CA TYR A 30 21.73 -13.03 19.98
C TYR A 30 22.67 -11.96 19.41
N SER A 31 23.92 -11.98 19.87
CA SER A 31 25.01 -11.22 19.27
C SER A 31 25.60 -12.03 18.12
N ARG A 32 25.28 -11.64 16.88
CA ARG A 32 25.88 -12.23 15.68
C ARG A 32 27.27 -11.61 15.48
N SER A 33 28.31 -12.33 15.86
CA SER A 33 29.72 -12.03 15.50
C SER A 33 30.31 -13.21 14.73
N GLU A 34 30.92 -12.89 13.59
CA GLU A 34 31.44 -13.77 12.54
C GLU A 34 32.66 -14.62 12.96
N ARG A 35 32.74 -15.90 12.52
CA ARG A 35 33.62 -16.40 11.42
C ARG A 35 33.84 -17.92 11.45
N LEU A 36 33.77 -18.49 10.22
CA LEU A 36 34.33 -19.72 9.64
C LEU A 36 34.12 -21.07 10.35
N ASP A 37 33.30 -21.95 9.76
CA ASP A 37 33.73 -23.27 9.27
C ASP A 37 32.72 -23.81 8.22
N THR A 38 33.27 -24.53 7.26
CA THR A 38 32.81 -24.89 5.90
C THR A 38 31.48 -25.69 5.80
N PRO A 39 30.61 -25.47 4.78
CA PRO A 39 29.47 -26.36 4.50
C PRO A 39 29.89 -27.73 3.92
N PRO A 40 29.13 -28.83 4.16
CA PRO A 40 29.48 -30.17 3.69
C PRO A 40 29.38 -30.35 2.16
N SER A 41 30.24 -31.20 1.60
CA SER A 41 30.44 -31.43 0.16
C SER A 41 29.41 -32.37 -0.47
N LEU A 42 28.90 -31.97 -1.64
CA LEU A 42 27.86 -32.65 -2.44
C LEU A 42 28.41 -33.71 -3.42
N PHE A 43 29.64 -34.17 -3.21
CA PHE A 43 30.32 -35.11 -4.11
C PHE A 43 30.32 -36.53 -3.52
N ASP A 44 29.20 -37.22 -3.68
CA ASP A 44 29.16 -38.69 -3.65
C ASP A 44 29.40 -39.21 -5.07
N THR A 45 30.37 -40.10 -5.23
CA THR A 45 30.76 -40.69 -6.51
C THR A 45 29.72 -41.70 -7.01
N PRO A 46 29.18 -41.60 -8.24
CA PRO A 46 28.43 -42.68 -8.86
C PRO A 46 29.36 -43.85 -9.21
N LYS A 47 28.89 -45.06 -8.87
CA LYS A 47 29.55 -46.35 -9.09
C LYS A 47 29.76 -46.64 -10.59
N THR A 48 30.97 -47.07 -10.92
CA THR A 48 31.46 -47.54 -12.22
C THR A 48 30.48 -48.46 -12.96
N ALA A 49 30.18 -48.14 -14.22
CA ALA A 49 29.71 -49.10 -15.21
C ALA A 49 30.68 -49.12 -16.40
N GLU A 50 30.91 -50.33 -16.92
CA GLU A 50 32.01 -50.74 -17.79
C GLU A 50 32.09 -50.11 -19.19
N THR A 51 33.35 -50.14 -19.65
CA THR A 51 34.00 -49.89 -20.94
C THR A 51 33.27 -50.26 -22.24
N ARG A 52 33.40 -49.36 -23.24
CA ARG A 52 33.71 -49.71 -24.65
C ARG A 52 34.63 -48.66 -25.29
N PRO A 53 35.72 -49.01 -26.02
CA PRO A 53 36.73 -48.04 -26.46
C PRO A 53 36.57 -47.53 -27.90
N LEU A 54 37.01 -46.27 -28.06
CA LEU A 54 37.79 -45.63 -29.14
C LEU A 54 37.33 -45.74 -30.61
N MET A 55 37.06 -44.57 -31.23
CA MET A 55 37.75 -44.08 -32.44
C MET A 55 37.67 -42.53 -32.54
N HIS A 56 38.53 -41.97 -33.39
CA HIS A 56 39.34 -40.76 -33.23
C HIS A 56 38.90 -39.55 -34.07
N ASN A 57 39.56 -38.41 -33.79
CA ASN A 57 39.79 -37.20 -34.61
C ASN A 57 38.74 -36.09 -34.43
N GLY A 58 39.03 -34.88 -33.95
CA GLY A 58 40.29 -34.13 -33.93
C GLY A 58 40.12 -32.89 -34.81
N GLN A 59 39.89 -31.72 -34.21
CA GLN A 59 40.26 -30.38 -34.73
C GLN A 59 39.85 -29.24 -33.76
N GLN A 60 40.87 -28.62 -33.14
CA GLN A 60 41.10 -27.17 -32.96
C GLN A 60 40.08 -26.32 -32.15
N GLN A 61 40.42 -25.27 -31.41
CA GLN A 61 41.61 -24.77 -30.70
C GLN A 61 41.08 -23.57 -29.86
N GLU A 62 41.80 -23.23 -28.78
CA GLU A 62 41.54 -22.25 -27.72
C GLU A 62 40.89 -20.90 -28.12
N THR A 63 40.12 -20.30 -27.21
CA THR A 63 40.50 -19.03 -26.53
C THR A 63 39.51 -18.61 -25.43
N LEU A 64 40.01 -18.64 -24.18
CA LEU A 64 39.92 -17.61 -23.13
C LEU A 64 38.62 -16.77 -22.98
N SER A 65 37.81 -17.10 -21.97
CA SER A 65 37.44 -16.16 -20.89
C SER A 65 36.62 -16.85 -19.79
N PRO A 66 37.11 -16.91 -18.54
CA PRO A 66 36.29 -17.26 -17.38
C PRO A 66 35.60 -16.00 -16.86
N GLN A 67 34.28 -15.87 -17.00
CA GLN A 67 33.45 -14.96 -16.20
C GLN A 67 31.97 -15.12 -16.56
N THR A 68 31.27 -16.02 -15.87
CA THR A 68 29.85 -15.79 -15.58
C THR A 68 29.77 -14.66 -14.56
N SER A 69 29.85 -13.42 -15.06
CA SER A 69 29.32 -12.27 -14.35
C SER A 69 27.80 -12.45 -14.31
N TRP A 70 27.24 -12.75 -13.14
CA TRP A 70 25.82 -12.51 -12.91
C TRP A 70 25.64 -10.99 -12.93
N THR A 71 25.23 -10.46 -14.07
CA THR A 71 24.60 -9.14 -14.14
C THR A 71 23.22 -9.31 -13.48
N PRO A 72 22.85 -8.52 -12.45
CA PRO A 72 21.43 -8.37 -12.16
C PRO A 72 20.82 -7.75 -13.41
N GLN A 73 20.08 -8.54 -14.18
CA GLN A 73 19.31 -8.08 -15.31
C GLN A 73 18.16 -7.24 -14.74
N GLY A 74 18.49 -6.01 -14.33
CA GLY A 74 17.53 -4.99 -13.95
C GLY A 74 16.83 -4.51 -15.21
N ALA A 75 15.61 -4.99 -15.39
CA ALA A 75 14.48 -4.36 -16.05
C ALA A 75 13.54 -5.52 -16.42
N ALA A 76 12.80 -6.01 -15.42
CA ALA A 76 11.55 -6.67 -15.73
C ALA A 76 10.74 -5.66 -16.54
N ASP A 77 10.42 -6.03 -17.78
CA ASP A 77 9.43 -5.37 -18.60
C ASP A 77 8.14 -5.24 -17.76
N VAL A 78 7.91 -4.06 -17.19
CA VAL A 78 6.65 -3.72 -16.55
C VAL A 78 5.66 -3.47 -17.67
N ASP A 79 4.86 -4.48 -17.98
CA ASP A 79 3.79 -4.38 -18.96
C ASP A 79 2.87 -3.19 -18.57
N PRO A 80 2.80 -2.11 -19.38
CA PRO A 80 2.17 -0.84 -18.99
C PRO A 80 0.63 -0.90 -18.97
N LEU A 81 0.04 -2.10 -19.00
CA LEU A 81 -1.40 -2.34 -19.04
C LEU A 81 -1.97 -2.91 -17.73
N LEU A 82 -1.15 -3.08 -16.68
CA LEU A 82 -1.67 -3.53 -15.39
C LEU A 82 -2.38 -2.36 -14.68
N PRO A 83 -3.66 -2.51 -14.30
CA PRO A 83 -4.34 -1.51 -13.48
C PRO A 83 -3.55 -1.33 -12.17
N GLU A 84 -3.37 -0.08 -11.73
CA GLU A 84 -2.67 0.20 -10.48
C GLU A 84 -3.33 -0.57 -9.33
N GLU A 85 -2.64 -1.60 -8.82
CA GLU A 85 -3.18 -2.39 -7.72
C GLU A 85 -3.20 -1.53 -6.45
N PRO A 86 -4.34 -1.46 -5.74
CA PRO A 86 -4.44 -0.70 -4.52
C PRO A 86 -3.49 -1.26 -3.47
N GLU A 87 -2.62 -0.42 -2.90
CA GLU A 87 -1.71 -0.82 -1.83
C GLU A 87 -2.49 -1.30 -0.59
N THR A 88 -3.70 -0.79 -0.38
CA THR A 88 -4.61 -1.24 0.68
C THR A 88 -6.05 -1.28 0.17
N THR A 89 -6.78 -2.35 0.53
CA THR A 89 -8.20 -2.51 0.19
C THR A 89 -9.04 -2.78 1.43
N LEU A 90 -10.07 -1.98 1.65
CA LEU A 90 -11.14 -2.22 2.60
C LEU A 90 -12.27 -2.97 1.89
N GLY A 91 -12.35 -4.27 2.12
CA GLY A 91 -13.26 -5.17 1.42
C GLY A 91 -14.74 -5.01 1.80
N GLU A 92 -15.60 -5.63 1.00
CA GLU A 92 -17.03 -5.71 1.23
C GLU A 92 -17.32 -6.38 2.60
N GLY A 93 -18.27 -5.81 3.35
CA GLY A 93 -18.64 -6.30 4.69
C GLY A 93 -17.76 -5.80 5.84
N VAL A 94 -16.68 -5.08 5.55
CA VAL A 94 -15.89 -4.38 6.56
C VAL A 94 -16.52 -3.02 6.85
N THR A 95 -16.66 -2.68 8.14
CA THR A 95 -17.01 -1.34 8.59
C THR A 95 -15.88 -0.79 9.44
N PHE A 96 -15.32 0.35 9.04
CA PHE A 96 -14.31 1.06 9.81
C PHE A 96 -14.87 2.38 10.32
N LYS A 97 -14.57 2.72 11.58
CA LYS A 97 -14.93 4.01 12.19
C LYS A 97 -13.73 4.64 12.86
N GLY A 98 -13.38 5.86 12.45
CA GLY A 98 -12.25 6.59 13.04
C GLY A 98 -11.54 7.48 12.03
N GLU A 99 -10.27 7.73 12.29
CA GLU A 99 -9.38 8.49 11.41
C GLU A 99 -8.48 7.53 10.63
N LEU A 100 -8.30 7.79 9.34
CA LEU A 100 -7.47 6.97 8.46
C LEU A 100 -6.52 7.83 7.63
N ALA A 101 -5.24 7.46 7.63
CA ALA A 101 -4.22 8.03 6.78
C ALA A 101 -3.49 6.91 6.03
N PHE A 102 -3.05 7.20 4.81
CA PHE A 102 -2.32 6.29 3.93
C PHE A 102 -1.40 7.08 3.00
N ASP A 103 -0.46 6.42 2.32
CA ASP A 103 0.55 7.11 1.49
C ASP A 103 0.23 7.08 -0.01
N ARG A 104 -0.08 5.91 -0.59
CA ARG A 104 -0.28 5.77 -2.04
C ARG A 104 -1.72 5.64 -2.48
N LEU A 105 -2.31 4.45 -2.34
CA LEU A 105 -3.60 4.13 -2.93
C LEU A 105 -4.44 3.32 -1.95
N LEU A 106 -5.62 3.83 -1.62
CA LEU A 106 -6.62 3.14 -0.81
C LEU A 106 -7.88 2.84 -1.62
N ARG A 107 -8.30 1.58 -1.64
CA ARG A 107 -9.58 1.16 -2.20
C ARG A 107 -10.59 0.85 -1.10
N ILE A 108 -11.83 1.32 -1.24
CA ILE A 108 -12.93 1.09 -0.29
C ILE A 108 -14.13 0.48 -1.03
N ASP A 109 -14.42 -0.79 -0.78
CA ASP A 109 -15.64 -1.50 -1.21
C ASP A 109 -16.61 -1.79 -0.04
N GLY A 110 -16.23 -1.44 1.20
CA GLY A 110 -17.06 -1.55 2.41
C GLY A 110 -17.59 -0.21 2.92
N THR A 111 -17.80 -0.12 4.24
CA THR A 111 -18.32 1.09 4.90
C THR A 111 -17.21 1.80 5.69
N PHE A 112 -17.02 3.10 5.44
CA PHE A 112 -16.08 3.93 6.20
C PHE A 112 -16.83 5.11 6.83
N GLU A 113 -16.63 5.37 8.11
CA GLU A 113 -17.17 6.55 8.80
C GLU A 113 -16.06 7.29 9.57
N GLY A 114 -15.92 8.59 9.36
CA GLY A 114 -14.98 9.41 10.13
C GLY A 114 -14.21 10.44 9.31
N ILE A 115 -12.88 10.44 9.39
CA ILE A 115 -12.03 11.44 8.74
C ILE A 115 -10.93 10.73 7.96
N LEU A 116 -10.67 11.16 6.74
CA LEU A 116 -9.63 10.60 5.89
C LEU A 116 -8.70 11.72 5.40
N VAL A 117 -7.41 11.62 5.76
CA VAL A 117 -6.39 12.61 5.39
C VAL A 117 -5.19 11.88 4.80
N SER A 118 -4.84 12.22 3.56
CA SER A 118 -3.72 11.59 2.85
C SER A 118 -3.18 12.53 1.76
N GLN A 119 -2.01 12.23 1.21
CA GLN A 119 -1.51 12.84 -0.04
C GLN A 119 -1.64 11.89 -1.23
N GLY A 120 -2.26 10.73 -1.02
CA GLY A 120 -2.45 9.70 -2.01
C GLY A 120 -3.78 9.79 -2.76
N LYS A 121 -4.14 8.66 -3.34
CA LYS A 121 -5.33 8.44 -4.15
C LYS A 121 -6.33 7.53 -3.45
N ILE A 122 -7.61 7.88 -3.49
CA ILE A 122 -8.70 7.01 -3.05
C ILE A 122 -9.49 6.47 -4.23
N ILE A 123 -9.92 5.22 -4.11
CA ILE A 123 -10.91 4.58 -4.99
C ILE A 123 -12.07 4.10 -4.14
N VAL A 124 -13.22 4.75 -4.25
CA VAL A 124 -14.47 4.26 -3.67
C VAL A 124 -15.14 3.37 -4.71
N GLY A 125 -15.10 2.07 -4.50
CA GLY A 125 -15.71 1.11 -5.42
C GLY A 125 -17.24 1.21 -5.45
N PRO A 126 -17.92 0.48 -6.36
CA PRO A 126 -19.36 0.59 -6.58
C PRO A 126 -20.20 0.18 -5.35
N LYS A 127 -19.64 -0.66 -4.48
CA LYS A 127 -20.26 -1.07 -3.20
C LYS A 127 -19.80 -0.22 -2.00
N GLY A 128 -18.83 0.67 -2.21
CA GLY A 128 -18.26 1.49 -1.17
C GLY A 128 -19.24 2.55 -0.67
N VAL A 129 -19.35 2.68 0.65
CA VAL A 129 -20.13 3.72 1.32
C VAL A 129 -19.21 4.48 2.27
N VAL A 130 -18.94 5.73 1.95
CA VAL A 130 -18.02 6.58 2.72
C VAL A 130 -18.80 7.72 3.35
N LYS A 131 -18.78 7.83 4.68
CA LYS A 131 -19.40 8.91 5.44
C LYS A 131 -18.33 9.69 6.20
N ALA A 132 -17.67 10.60 5.52
CA ALA A 132 -16.46 11.21 6.06
C ALA A 132 -16.13 12.56 5.44
N ASP A 133 -15.35 13.33 6.18
CA ASP A 133 -14.58 14.46 5.62
C ASP A 133 -13.28 13.92 5.02
N ILE A 134 -13.09 14.17 3.73
CA ILE A 134 -12.02 13.59 2.92
C ILE A 134 -11.08 14.71 2.45
N GLN A 135 -9.78 14.59 2.75
CA GLN A 135 -8.73 15.48 2.28
C GLN A 135 -7.59 14.69 1.63
N LEU A 136 -7.39 14.86 0.32
CA LEU A 136 -6.41 14.06 -0.44
C LEU A 136 -5.98 14.69 -1.78
N GLN A 137 -5.12 13.99 -2.53
CA GLN A 137 -4.59 14.48 -3.81
C GLN A 137 -5.47 14.11 -5.01
N GLU A 138 -5.97 12.87 -5.08
CA GLU A 138 -6.85 12.37 -6.15
C GLU A 138 -7.97 11.45 -5.63
N ALA A 139 -9.18 11.59 -6.18
CA ALA A 139 -10.29 10.71 -5.86
C ALA A 139 -10.92 10.09 -7.11
N ILE A 140 -11.18 8.79 -7.06
CA ILE A 140 -12.09 8.09 -7.98
C ILE A 140 -13.26 7.57 -7.15
N ILE A 141 -14.48 7.94 -7.55
CA ILE A 141 -15.70 7.59 -6.84
C ILE A 141 -16.64 6.87 -7.80
N GLU A 142 -16.92 5.61 -7.50
CA GLU A 142 -17.89 4.75 -8.20
C GLU A 142 -19.10 4.40 -7.31
N GLY A 143 -18.98 4.62 -5.99
CA GLY A 143 -20.00 4.31 -4.98
C GLY A 143 -20.69 5.54 -4.38
N VAL A 144 -21.01 5.46 -3.08
CA VAL A 144 -21.75 6.50 -2.35
C VAL A 144 -20.82 7.23 -1.37
N VAL A 145 -20.80 8.55 -1.45
CA VAL A 145 -20.05 9.41 -0.52
C VAL A 145 -20.98 10.43 0.12
N GLU A 146 -20.99 10.49 1.45
CA GLU A 146 -21.72 11.46 2.25
C GLU A 146 -20.73 12.25 3.13
N GLY A 147 -20.43 13.49 2.76
CA GLY A 147 -19.47 14.33 3.47
C GLY A 147 -18.72 15.28 2.54
N ASN A 148 -17.82 16.09 3.10
CA ASN A 148 -17.08 17.08 2.35
C ASN A 148 -15.83 16.46 1.73
N ILE A 149 -15.59 16.77 0.46
CA ILE A 149 -14.47 16.24 -0.30
C ILE A 149 -13.58 17.39 -0.73
N THR A 150 -12.36 17.45 -0.19
CA THR A 150 -11.33 18.41 -0.58
C THR A 150 -10.21 17.68 -1.28
N VAL A 151 -10.08 17.90 -2.59
CA VAL A 151 -9.07 17.27 -3.43
C VAL A 151 -8.16 18.32 -4.03
N ALA A 152 -6.86 18.21 -3.80
CA ALA A 152 -5.88 19.15 -4.36
C ALA A 152 -5.73 19.01 -5.88
N GLY A 153 -5.92 17.81 -6.43
CA GLY A 153 -5.82 17.51 -7.85
C GLY A 153 -7.17 17.20 -8.50
N LYS A 154 -7.31 15.96 -8.97
CA LYS A 154 -8.40 15.50 -9.83
C LYS A 154 -9.41 14.66 -9.06
N VAL A 155 -10.70 14.93 -9.29
CA VAL A 155 -11.82 14.09 -8.87
C VAL A 155 -12.45 13.45 -10.10
N GLU A 156 -12.62 12.14 -10.08
CA GLU A 156 -13.32 11.37 -11.10
C GLU A 156 -14.54 10.71 -10.50
N LEU A 157 -15.72 11.07 -10.98
CA LEU A 157 -16.97 10.42 -10.63
C LEU A 157 -17.34 9.50 -11.79
N ARG A 158 -17.40 8.20 -11.53
CA ARG A 158 -17.60 7.15 -12.54
C ARG A 158 -18.87 6.35 -12.27
N GLY A 159 -19.43 5.74 -13.31
CA GLY A 159 -20.61 4.86 -13.20
C GLY A 159 -21.81 5.53 -12.53
N GLU A 160 -22.42 4.87 -11.54
CA GLU A 160 -23.60 5.36 -10.81
C GLU A 160 -23.24 6.05 -9.48
N ALA A 161 -22.11 6.76 -9.43
CA ALA A 161 -21.66 7.42 -8.22
C ALA A 161 -22.68 8.43 -7.67
N VAL A 162 -22.82 8.45 -6.34
CA VAL A 162 -23.71 9.39 -5.63
C VAL A 162 -22.91 10.13 -4.58
N VAL A 163 -22.76 11.44 -4.74
CA VAL A 163 -22.09 12.30 -3.77
C VAL A 163 -23.08 13.24 -3.12
N LYS A 164 -23.12 13.25 -1.78
CA LYS A 164 -23.91 14.17 -0.96
C LYS A 164 -22.97 14.96 -0.05
N GLY A 165 -22.77 16.22 -0.37
CA GLY A 165 -21.83 17.09 0.34
C GLY A 165 -21.07 17.98 -0.63
N ASP A 166 -20.17 18.78 -0.08
CA ASP A 166 -19.45 19.80 -0.84
C ASP A 166 -18.16 19.22 -1.43
N ILE A 167 -17.89 19.53 -2.69
CA ILE A 167 -16.68 19.08 -3.40
C ILE A 167 -15.83 20.29 -3.77
N GLN A 168 -14.57 20.28 -3.35
CA GLN A 168 -13.54 21.23 -3.77
C GLN A 168 -12.47 20.45 -4.53
N ALA A 169 -12.21 20.83 -5.78
CA ALA A 169 -11.22 20.16 -6.62
C ALA A 169 -10.54 21.13 -7.60
N THR A 170 -9.38 20.73 -8.15
CA THR A 170 -8.73 21.47 -9.25
C THR A 170 -9.29 21.05 -10.61
N THR A 171 -9.61 19.77 -10.76
CA THR A 171 -10.21 19.22 -11.97
C THR A 171 -11.28 18.21 -11.60
N LEU A 172 -12.41 18.25 -12.30
CA LEU A 172 -13.51 17.32 -12.11
C LEU A 172 -13.84 16.64 -13.44
N CYS A 173 -13.89 15.30 -13.42
CA CYS A 173 -14.43 14.47 -14.50
C CYS A 173 -15.68 13.75 -13.97
N VAL A 174 -16.75 13.73 -14.77
CA VAL A 174 -18.03 13.15 -14.39
C VAL A 174 -18.54 12.29 -15.54
N ASP A 175 -18.80 11.02 -15.26
CA ASP A 175 -19.44 10.09 -16.19
C ASP A 175 -20.97 10.29 -16.24
N GLU A 176 -21.59 9.68 -17.24
CA GLU A 176 -23.05 9.64 -17.37
C GLU A 176 -23.69 8.87 -16.20
N GLY A 177 -24.79 9.41 -15.65
CA GLY A 177 -25.57 8.75 -14.59
C GLY A 177 -25.20 9.13 -13.15
N VAL A 178 -24.09 9.86 -12.96
CA VAL A 178 -23.64 10.36 -11.65
C VAL A 178 -24.63 11.37 -11.06
N ARG A 179 -24.83 11.33 -9.74
CA ARG A 179 -25.67 12.28 -8.99
C ARG A 179 -24.87 13.00 -7.92
N ILE A 180 -24.87 14.33 -7.98
CA ILE A 180 -24.18 15.19 -7.02
C ILE A 180 -25.22 16.07 -6.33
N LEU A 181 -25.19 16.10 -4.99
CA LEU A 181 -26.06 16.93 -4.16
C LEU A 181 -25.20 17.72 -3.17
N GLY A 182 -24.90 18.98 -3.50
CA GLY A 182 -24.11 19.88 -2.66
C GLY A 182 -23.49 21.01 -3.46
N TYR A 183 -22.55 21.72 -2.85
CA TYR A 183 -21.79 22.78 -3.50
C TYR A 183 -20.55 22.22 -4.20
N LEU A 184 -20.23 22.76 -5.37
CA LEU A 184 -19.06 22.39 -6.14
C LEU A 184 -18.18 23.61 -6.39
N ALA A 185 -16.92 23.55 -5.96
CA ALA A 185 -15.91 24.56 -6.21
C ALA A 185 -14.75 23.99 -7.01
N ILE A 186 -14.61 24.42 -8.27
CA ILE A 186 -13.47 24.04 -9.11
C ILE A 186 -12.48 25.19 -9.18
N SER A 187 -11.36 25.06 -8.50
CA SER A 187 -10.26 26.02 -8.53
C SER A 187 -9.31 25.61 -9.65
N GLY A 188 -9.53 26.09 -10.87
CA GLY A 188 -8.77 25.67 -12.05
C GLY A 188 -7.26 25.63 -11.82
N ALA A 189 -6.58 24.66 -12.46
CA ALA A 189 -5.15 24.45 -12.28
C ALA A 189 -4.37 25.74 -12.57
N LYS A 190 -3.48 26.14 -11.66
CA LYS A 190 -2.45 27.14 -11.93
C LYS A 190 -1.62 26.61 -13.10
N ALA A 191 -1.83 27.15 -14.30
CA ALA A 191 -1.09 26.78 -15.50
C ALA A 191 0.40 26.75 -15.20
N ALA A 192 1.05 25.61 -15.46
CA ALA A 192 2.50 25.48 -15.33
C ALA A 192 3.19 26.52 -16.23
N PRO A 193 4.30 27.16 -15.80
CA PRO A 193 5.06 28.03 -16.67
C PRO A 193 5.56 27.21 -17.85
N GLN A 194 5.18 27.60 -19.07
CA GLN A 194 5.79 27.03 -20.27
C GLN A 194 7.25 27.47 -20.29
N GLU A 195 8.17 26.50 -20.29
CA GLU A 195 9.60 26.74 -20.38
C GLU A 195 9.90 27.39 -21.74
N GLU A 196 10.21 28.68 -21.71
CA GLU A 196 10.56 29.47 -22.89
C GLU A 196 11.94 28.99 -23.38
N ILE A 197 11.92 28.22 -24.47
CA ILE A 197 13.14 27.78 -25.17
C ILE A 197 13.92 29.01 -25.67
N HIS A 198 15.00 29.35 -24.98
CA HIS A 198 15.96 30.36 -25.43
C HIS A 198 16.81 29.76 -26.56
N LEU A 199 16.68 30.30 -27.77
CA LEU A 199 17.55 30.01 -28.92
C LEU A 199 18.83 30.84 -28.88
#